data_AF-A0A3C0XG24-F1
#
_entry.id   AF-A0A3C0XG24-F1
#
_cell.length_a   1.000
_cell.length_b   1.000
_cell.length_c   1.000
_cell.angle_alpha   90.00
_cell.angle_beta   90.00
_cell.angle_gamma   90.00
#
_symmetry.space_group_name_H-M   'P 1'
#
loop_
_entity.id
_entity.type
_entity.pdbx_description
1 polymer ?
#
loop_
_entity_poly.entity_id
_entity_poly.type
_entity_poly.pdbx_seq_one_letter_code
_entity_poly.pdbx_strand_id
1 'polypeptide(L)'
;MQLTVTPQPAFACTATLDPGRQGGIYECDGLLPPAADIRLELTATSGQGVRARATHSFRTMADRLTGVPWFTEFEDPNGQALACAAASVRIIQTFTAGRDVATAAQVLALGRPLNKSADPGIDPAAIAAVIAALEPANRYHYYRFATRDAATRAAVYWLARSAEPVIALSLAGQHAPIITGYAGMIGPRLADPASITGLVIEDPQRGDLDPATARHRPDKSRSAEFQTGKLIGIDEWYADDWWFRDAYKGSIIFNSDAKLHDVDRSDGVYPKPHWDGMFVILVDDGDTTTPADREGQVSPR
;
A
#
# COMPACT_ATOMS: atom_id res chain seq x y z
N MET A 1 26.57 -19.92 27.37
CA MET A 1 25.62 -20.54 26.43
C MET A 1 25.75 -19.79 25.13
N GLN A 2 25.83 -20.47 24.00
CA GLN A 2 25.97 -19.87 22.67
C GLN A 2 24.68 -20.13 21.89
N LEU A 3 24.19 -19.12 21.19
CA LEU A 3 23.05 -19.23 20.30
C LEU A 3 23.55 -19.10 18.86
N THR A 4 23.09 -20.00 17.99
CA THR A 4 23.38 -19.96 16.55
C THR A 4 22.05 -19.96 15.81
N VAL A 5 21.94 -19.10 14.79
CA VAL A 5 20.79 -19.06 13.87
C VAL A 5 21.29 -19.48 12.49
N THR A 6 20.65 -20.49 11.92
CA THR A 6 20.98 -21.01 10.58
C THR A 6 19.77 -20.84 9.66
N PRO A 7 19.71 -19.77 8.85
CA PRO A 7 18.65 -19.60 7.86
C PRO A 7 18.83 -20.57 6.68
N GLN A 8 17.72 -21.02 6.12
CA GLN A 8 17.65 -21.76 4.86
C GLN A 8 16.57 -21.11 3.98
N PRO A 9 16.89 -20.62 2.76
CA PRO A 9 18.23 -20.41 2.19
C PRO A 9 19.14 -19.51 3.05
N ALA A 10 20.46 -19.62 2.86
CA ALA A 10 21.44 -18.93 3.70
C ALA A 10 21.52 -17.42 3.41
N PHE A 11 21.44 -16.60 4.45
CA PHE A 11 21.74 -15.16 4.45
C PHE A 11 22.28 -14.74 5.82
N ALA A 12 22.85 -13.54 5.93
CA ALA A 12 23.56 -13.13 7.13
C ALA A 12 22.59 -12.86 8.29
N CYS A 13 22.72 -13.61 9.38
CA CYS A 13 22.01 -13.38 10.63
C CYS A 13 22.95 -13.45 11.81
N THR A 14 22.75 -12.58 12.78
CA THR A 14 23.37 -12.61 14.10
C THR A 14 22.34 -12.95 15.15
N ALA A 15 22.80 -13.48 16.28
CA ALA A 15 21.93 -13.84 17.39
C ALA A 15 22.62 -13.49 18.71
N THR A 16 21.91 -12.78 19.58
CA THR A 16 22.36 -12.40 20.91
C THR A 16 21.43 -13.00 21.96
N LEU A 17 22.01 -13.53 23.04
CA LEU A 17 21.25 -13.93 24.22
C LEU A 17 21.15 -12.74 25.17
N ASP A 18 19.96 -12.49 25.70
CA ASP A 18 19.78 -11.53 26.78
C ASP A 18 20.12 -12.23 28.11
N PRO A 19 21.21 -11.88 28.79
CA PRO A 19 21.61 -12.54 30.03
C PRO A 19 20.65 -12.29 31.20
N GLY A 20 19.75 -11.29 31.11
CA GLY A 20 18.74 -10.99 32.12
C GLY A 20 17.37 -11.63 31.89
N ARG A 21 17.16 -12.29 30.74
CA ARG A 21 15.89 -12.93 30.36
C ARG A 21 16.12 -14.35 29.85
N GLN A 22 15.10 -15.20 29.87
CA GLN A 22 15.17 -16.52 29.22
C GLN A 22 14.94 -16.40 27.70
N GLY A 23 15.65 -15.48 27.04
CA GLY A 23 15.41 -15.13 25.64
C GLY A 23 16.63 -14.55 24.93
N GLY A 24 16.45 -14.24 23.66
CA GLY A 24 17.47 -13.63 22.81
C GLY A 24 16.84 -12.90 21.64
N ILE A 25 17.66 -12.12 20.94
CA ILE A 25 17.29 -11.41 19.71
C ILE A 25 18.08 -12.07 18.57
N TYR A 26 17.44 -12.23 17.42
CA TYR A 26 18.15 -12.50 16.17
C TYR A 26 17.92 -11.34 15.22
N GLU A 27 18.97 -10.93 14.53
CA GLU A 27 18.96 -9.82 13.58
C GLU A 27 19.57 -10.34 12.28
N CYS A 28 18.85 -10.20 11.18
CA CYS A 28 19.35 -10.59 9.87
C CYS A 28 19.69 -9.34 9.06
N ASP A 29 20.94 -9.26 8.60
CA ASP A 29 21.45 -8.15 7.80
C ASP A 29 21.39 -8.51 6.31
N GLY A 30 21.00 -7.52 5.50
CA GLY A 30 20.95 -7.62 4.06
C GLY A 30 19.55 -7.45 3.48
N LEU A 31 19.45 -7.61 2.17
CA LEU A 31 18.18 -7.55 1.45
C LEU A 31 17.43 -8.87 1.65
N LEU A 32 16.13 -8.79 1.92
CA LEU A 32 15.29 -10.00 1.92
C LEU A 32 15.33 -10.60 0.50
N PRO A 33 15.59 -11.91 0.35
CA PRO A 33 15.51 -12.55 -0.95
C PRO A 33 14.08 -12.47 -1.49
N PRO A 34 13.87 -12.62 -2.82
CA PRO A 34 12.55 -12.81 -3.41
C PRO A 34 11.77 -13.96 -2.73
N ALA A 35 10.51 -14.18 -3.14
CA ALA A 35 9.58 -15.14 -2.56
C ALA A 35 10.27 -16.47 -2.29
N ALA A 36 10.61 -16.71 -1.04
CA ALA A 36 11.28 -17.91 -0.62
C ALA A 36 10.72 -18.30 0.73
N ASP A 37 10.38 -19.57 0.88
CA ASP A 37 10.10 -20.09 2.20
C ASP A 37 11.43 -20.15 2.96
N ILE A 38 11.54 -19.31 3.99
CA ILE A 38 12.68 -19.30 4.90
C ILE A 38 12.39 -20.18 6.09
N ARG A 39 13.36 -21.01 6.43
CA ARG A 39 13.41 -21.74 7.68
C ARG A 39 14.62 -21.28 8.47
N LEU A 40 14.39 -20.68 9.63
CA LEU A 40 15.41 -20.38 10.63
C LEU A 40 15.51 -21.52 11.62
N GLU A 41 16.69 -22.11 11.75
CA GLU A 41 16.99 -23.04 12.83
C GLU A 41 17.82 -22.35 13.91
N LEU A 42 17.22 -22.19 15.09
CA LEU A 42 17.90 -21.70 16.28
C LEU A 42 18.42 -22.88 17.08
N THR A 43 19.72 -22.91 17.33
CA THR A 43 20.37 -23.91 18.18
C THR A 43 21.05 -23.25 19.36
N ALA A 44 20.71 -23.67 20.57
CA ALA A 44 21.37 -23.22 21.79
C ALA A 44 22.33 -24.29 22.32
N THR A 45 23.60 -23.93 22.48
CA THR A 45 24.68 -24.84 22.89
C THR A 45 25.31 -24.38 24.20
N SER A 46 25.67 -25.32 25.07
CA SER A 46 26.42 -25.09 26.31
C SER A 46 27.67 -25.96 26.33
N GLY A 47 28.54 -25.80 27.34
CA GLY A 47 29.70 -26.69 27.52
C GLY A 47 29.35 -28.18 27.67
N GLN A 48 28.08 -28.52 27.92
CA GLN A 48 27.55 -29.89 27.97
C GLN A 48 26.84 -30.33 26.67
N GLY A 49 26.96 -29.57 25.58
CA GLY A 49 26.33 -29.85 24.28
C GLY A 49 25.07 -29.03 24.01
N VAL A 50 24.31 -29.45 22.98
CA VAL A 50 23.07 -28.79 22.53
C VAL A 50 21.99 -28.91 23.61
N ARG A 51 21.41 -27.78 24.00
CA ARG A 51 20.38 -27.68 25.04
C ARG A 51 18.97 -27.53 24.47
N ALA A 52 18.85 -26.82 23.35
CA ALA A 52 17.56 -26.58 22.71
C ALA A 52 17.73 -26.36 21.20
N ARG A 53 16.68 -26.71 20.46
CA ARG A 53 16.48 -26.37 19.06
C ARG A 53 15.09 -25.77 18.90
N ALA A 54 15.00 -24.69 18.15
CA ALA A 54 13.73 -24.12 17.72
C ALA A 54 13.79 -23.89 16.20
N THR A 55 12.66 -24.06 15.55
CA THR A 55 12.51 -23.76 14.12
C THR A 55 11.47 -22.67 13.98
N HIS A 56 11.82 -21.62 13.25
CA HIS A 56 10.89 -20.58 12.85
C HIS A 56 10.84 -20.55 11.33
N SER A 57 9.67 -20.76 10.76
CA SER A 57 9.48 -20.69 9.33
C SER A 57 8.68 -19.44 9.00
N PHE A 58 9.14 -18.69 8.02
CA PHE A 58 8.43 -17.54 7.46
C PHE A 58 8.75 -17.48 5.97
N ARG A 59 7.84 -16.96 5.16
CA ARG A 59 8.13 -16.73 3.74
C ARG A 59 8.75 -15.34 3.61
N THR A 60 9.96 -15.23 3.06
CA THR A 60 10.45 -13.91 2.62
C THR A 60 9.51 -13.41 1.56
N MET A 61 9.15 -12.14 1.70
CA MET A 61 8.29 -11.51 0.74
C MET A 61 9.03 -11.34 -0.59
N ALA A 62 8.74 -12.20 -1.54
CA ALA A 62 8.05 -11.67 -2.70
C ALA A 62 6.63 -12.26 -2.62
N ASP A 63 5.63 -11.70 -3.26
CA ASP A 63 5.64 -10.90 -4.47
C ASP A 63 4.26 -10.23 -4.61
N ARG A 64 3.28 -10.64 -3.79
CA ARG A 64 1.87 -10.37 -3.95
C ARG A 64 1.06 -10.91 -2.76
N LEU A 65 0.15 -10.12 -2.23
CA LEU A 65 -0.90 -10.55 -1.32
C LEU A 65 -1.85 -11.49 -2.06
N THR A 66 -2.22 -12.61 -1.43
CA THR A 66 -3.18 -13.56 -1.99
C THR A 66 -4.57 -13.32 -1.44
N GLY A 67 -5.60 -13.52 -2.25
CA GLY A 67 -6.99 -13.40 -1.78
C GLY A 67 -7.45 -11.96 -1.56
N VAL A 68 -6.72 -10.98 -2.11
CA VAL A 68 -7.24 -9.61 -2.21
C VAL A 68 -8.46 -9.62 -3.12
N PRO A 69 -9.64 -9.19 -2.64
CA PRO A 69 -10.85 -9.11 -3.45
C PRO A 69 -10.75 -7.91 -4.38
N TRP A 70 -11.36 -7.99 -5.56
CA TRP A 70 -11.40 -6.87 -6.49
C TRP A 70 -12.83 -6.35 -6.68
N PHE A 71 -12.95 -5.03 -6.77
CA PHE A 71 -14.21 -4.34 -7.02
C PHE A 71 -14.02 -3.27 -8.09
N THR A 72 -15.03 -3.11 -8.95
CA THR A 72 -15.07 -2.04 -9.97
C THR A 72 -15.42 -0.70 -9.34
N GLU A 73 -14.95 0.40 -9.92
CA GLU A 73 -15.43 1.75 -9.59
C GLU A 73 -16.80 2.10 -10.22
N PHE A 74 -17.31 1.23 -11.10
CA PHE A 74 -18.57 1.39 -11.83
C PHE A 74 -19.65 0.44 -11.31
N GLU A 75 -20.04 0.55 -10.03
CA GLU A 75 -21.10 -0.33 -9.46
C GLU A 75 -22.45 -0.19 -10.19
N ASP A 76 -22.72 0.98 -10.80
CA ASP A 76 -23.77 1.16 -11.80
C ASP A 76 -23.12 1.33 -13.20
N PRO A 77 -23.20 0.32 -14.09
CA PRO A 77 -22.64 0.39 -15.44
C PRO A 77 -23.25 1.47 -16.34
N ASN A 78 -24.42 2.00 -15.95
CA ASN A 78 -25.11 3.09 -16.65
C ASN A 78 -24.98 4.43 -15.91
N GLY A 79 -24.41 4.44 -14.71
CA GLY A 79 -24.20 5.61 -13.88
C GLY A 79 -22.90 6.36 -14.20
N GLN A 80 -22.60 7.38 -13.40
CA GLN A 80 -21.25 7.97 -13.37
C GLN A 80 -20.33 7.11 -12.50
N ALA A 81 -19.03 7.10 -12.82
CA ALA A 81 -18.02 6.48 -11.96
C ALA A 81 -18.17 7.03 -10.53
N LEU A 82 -18.28 6.14 -9.54
CA LEU A 82 -18.53 6.55 -8.16
C LEU A 82 -17.28 7.20 -7.56
N ALA A 83 -16.14 6.52 -7.65
CA ALA A 83 -14.75 6.99 -7.54
C ALA A 83 -13.84 5.76 -7.40
N CYS A 84 -12.72 5.71 -8.13
CA CYS A 84 -11.66 4.69 -7.97
C CYS A 84 -11.25 4.48 -6.51
N ALA A 85 -11.12 5.57 -5.75
CA ALA A 85 -10.78 5.55 -4.33
C ALA A 85 -11.80 4.79 -3.48
N ALA A 86 -13.09 4.89 -3.79
CA ALA A 86 -14.14 4.22 -3.04
C ALA A 86 -14.12 2.69 -3.25
N ALA A 87 -13.87 2.26 -4.49
CA ALA A 87 -13.64 0.85 -4.79
C ALA A 87 -12.39 0.34 -4.06
N SER A 88 -11.30 1.11 -4.07
CA SER A 88 -10.06 0.73 -3.38
C SER A 88 -10.21 0.62 -1.87
N VAL A 89 -10.97 1.53 -1.24
CA VAL A 89 -11.32 1.40 0.19
C VAL A 89 -12.13 0.11 0.43
N ARG A 90 -13.12 -0.20 -0.41
CA ARG A 90 -13.89 -1.45 -0.29
C ARG A 90 -13.00 -2.69 -0.42
N ILE A 91 -12.03 -2.68 -1.33
CA ILE A 91 -11.03 -3.76 -1.47
C ILE A 91 -10.27 -3.96 -0.15
N ILE A 92 -9.66 -2.90 0.39
CA ILE A 92 -8.89 -2.95 1.64
C ILE A 92 -9.74 -3.43 2.80
N GLN A 93 -10.94 -2.85 2.96
CA GLN A 93 -11.86 -3.22 4.02
C GLN A 93 -12.29 -4.69 3.94
N THR A 94 -12.60 -5.16 2.74
CA THR A 94 -13.00 -6.56 2.54
C THR A 94 -11.84 -7.52 2.83
N PHE A 95 -10.62 -7.14 2.42
CA PHE A 95 -9.41 -7.93 2.69
C PHE A 95 -9.11 -8.01 4.19
N THR A 96 -9.07 -6.86 4.88
CA THR A 96 -8.71 -6.74 6.30
C THR A 96 -9.78 -7.30 7.23
N ALA A 97 -11.06 -7.01 6.97
CA ALA A 97 -12.18 -7.49 7.80
C ALA A 97 -12.62 -8.93 7.44
N GLY A 98 -12.13 -9.49 6.32
CA GLY A 98 -12.55 -10.80 5.81
C GLY A 98 -14.01 -10.88 5.35
N ARG A 99 -14.68 -9.74 5.19
CA ARG A 99 -16.09 -9.62 4.79
C ARG A 99 -16.35 -8.28 4.11
N ASP A 100 -17.30 -8.25 3.19
CA ASP A 100 -17.71 -7.03 2.49
C ASP A 100 -18.62 -6.19 3.40
N VAL A 101 -18.10 -5.08 3.94
CA VAL A 101 -18.76 -4.27 4.97
C VAL A 101 -19.52 -3.06 4.43
N ALA A 102 -19.16 -2.58 3.24
CA ALA A 102 -19.77 -1.40 2.62
C ALA A 102 -19.55 -1.42 1.10
N THR A 103 -20.57 -1.00 0.34
CA THR A 103 -20.42 -0.78 -1.11
C THR A 103 -19.57 0.44 -1.42
N ALA A 104 -19.04 0.57 -2.64
CA ALA A 104 -18.29 1.76 -3.03
C ALA A 104 -19.16 3.03 -2.96
N ALA A 105 -20.45 2.94 -3.28
CA ALA A 105 -21.40 4.04 -3.09
C ALA A 105 -21.52 4.48 -1.62
N GLN A 106 -21.56 3.52 -0.67
CA GLN A 106 -21.61 3.82 0.76
C GLN A 106 -20.30 4.44 1.25
N VAL A 107 -19.16 3.88 0.83
CA VAL A 107 -17.83 4.44 1.11
C VAL A 107 -17.73 5.90 0.63
N LEU A 108 -18.17 6.18 -0.60
CA LEU A 108 -18.19 7.53 -1.16
C LEU A 108 -19.07 8.48 -0.37
N ALA A 109 -20.25 8.02 0.07
CA ALA A 109 -21.15 8.82 0.89
C ALA A 109 -20.57 9.14 2.28
N LEU A 110 -19.78 8.23 2.85
CA LEU A 110 -19.05 8.44 4.10
C LEU A 110 -17.84 9.36 3.93
N GLY A 111 -17.10 9.22 2.83
CA GLY A 111 -15.87 9.96 2.57
C GLY A 111 -16.09 11.42 2.17
N ARG A 112 -17.05 11.70 1.29
CA ARG A 112 -17.28 13.06 0.75
C ARG A 112 -17.46 14.15 1.81
N PRO A 113 -18.24 13.96 2.90
CA PRO A 113 -18.35 14.96 3.95
C PRO A 113 -17.05 15.21 4.73
N LEU A 114 -16.09 14.29 4.65
CA LEU A 114 -14.77 14.38 5.28
C LEU A 114 -13.73 15.02 4.36
N ASN A 115 -14.06 15.21 3.07
CA ASN A 115 -13.15 15.87 2.15
C ASN A 115 -12.86 17.29 2.64
N LYS A 116 -11.58 17.63 2.68
CA LYS A 116 -11.05 18.97 2.94
C LYS A 116 -10.87 19.76 1.63
N SER A 117 -11.15 19.13 0.49
CA SER A 117 -11.14 19.73 -0.85
C SER A 117 -12.53 19.67 -1.51
N ALA A 118 -12.71 20.45 -2.59
CA ALA A 118 -13.91 20.37 -3.43
C ALA A 118 -13.89 19.19 -4.41
N ASP A 119 -12.99 18.22 -4.20
CA ASP A 119 -12.89 17.03 -5.03
C ASP A 119 -14.20 16.22 -4.96
N PRO A 120 -14.84 15.91 -6.10
CA PRO A 120 -16.03 15.05 -6.16
C PRO A 120 -15.74 13.58 -5.81
N GLY A 121 -14.47 13.17 -5.81
CA GLY A 121 -13.96 11.90 -5.30
C GLY A 121 -13.79 11.89 -3.78
N ILE A 122 -12.77 11.19 -3.28
CA ILE A 122 -12.43 11.13 -1.85
C ILE A 122 -10.95 11.46 -1.70
N ASP A 123 -10.63 12.38 -0.80
CA ASP A 123 -9.26 12.79 -0.55
C ASP A 123 -8.48 11.81 0.35
N PRO A 124 -7.13 11.84 0.44
CA PRO A 124 -6.34 10.85 1.16
C PRO A 124 -6.70 10.76 2.65
N ALA A 125 -7.00 11.90 3.27
CA ALA A 125 -7.34 11.93 4.69
C ALA A 125 -8.74 11.37 4.93
N ALA A 126 -9.69 11.69 4.06
CA ALA A 126 -11.02 11.10 4.06
C ALA A 126 -10.97 9.60 3.77
N ILE A 127 -10.12 9.14 2.83
CA ILE A 127 -9.89 7.71 2.56
C ILE A 127 -9.40 7.01 3.83
N ALA A 128 -8.35 7.51 4.48
CA ALA A 128 -7.82 6.93 5.72
C ALA A 128 -8.86 6.94 6.86
N ALA A 129 -9.59 8.05 7.03
CA ALA A 129 -10.63 8.17 8.05
C ALA A 129 -11.80 7.20 7.82
N VAL A 130 -12.24 7.00 6.57
CA VAL A 130 -13.29 6.03 6.23
C VAL A 130 -12.79 4.60 6.47
N ILE A 131 -11.54 4.29 6.11
CA ILE A 131 -10.94 2.98 6.39
C ILE A 131 -10.99 2.69 7.90
N ALA A 132 -10.53 3.63 8.74
CA ALA A 132 -10.55 3.47 10.19
C ALA A 132 -11.99 3.41 10.78
N ALA A 133 -12.95 4.13 10.18
CA ALA A 133 -14.34 4.13 10.64
C ALA A 133 -15.06 2.81 10.34
N LEU A 134 -14.75 2.17 9.21
CA LEU A 134 -15.36 0.90 8.79
C LEU A 134 -14.74 -0.31 9.51
N GLU A 135 -13.44 -0.27 9.80
CA GLU A 135 -12.72 -1.29 10.57
C GLU A 135 -11.67 -0.62 11.46
N PRO A 136 -11.97 -0.40 12.76
CA PRO A 136 -11.06 0.29 13.69
C PRO A 136 -9.73 -0.43 13.95
N ALA A 137 -9.60 -1.70 13.57
CA ALA A 137 -8.32 -2.40 13.61
C ALA A 137 -7.33 -1.90 12.54
N ASN A 138 -7.84 -1.31 11.46
CA ASN A 138 -7.03 -0.77 10.37
C ASN A 138 -6.41 0.56 10.78
N ARG A 139 -5.10 0.69 10.53
CA ARG A 139 -4.27 1.83 10.92
C ARG A 139 -3.67 2.47 9.68
N TYR A 140 -4.53 2.75 8.72
CA TYR A 140 -4.12 3.41 7.50
C TYR A 140 -3.87 4.89 7.72
N HIS A 141 -2.72 5.34 7.27
CA HIS A 141 -2.37 6.76 7.14
C HIS A 141 -1.92 7.05 5.73
N TYR A 142 -2.06 8.31 5.33
CA TYR A 142 -1.52 8.77 4.07
C TYR A 142 -0.15 9.44 4.27
N TYR A 143 0.72 9.29 3.29
CA TYR A 143 2.08 9.85 3.31
C TYR A 143 2.34 10.62 2.03
N ARG A 144 3.05 11.75 2.12
CA ARG A 144 3.47 12.53 0.95
C ARG A 144 4.97 12.45 0.73
N PHE A 145 5.37 12.31 -0.52
CA PHE A 145 6.76 12.19 -0.92
C PHE A 145 7.10 13.15 -2.05
N ALA A 146 8.27 13.78 -1.95
CA ALA A 146 8.77 14.71 -2.97
C ALA A 146 9.15 13.99 -4.27
N THR A 147 9.40 12.68 -4.21
CA THR A 147 9.79 11.89 -5.36
C THR A 147 8.96 10.61 -5.43
N ARG A 148 8.57 10.23 -6.64
CA ARG A 148 7.92 8.95 -6.93
C ARG A 148 8.71 7.75 -6.41
N ASP A 149 10.03 7.86 -6.44
CA ASP A 149 10.96 6.83 -6.01
C ASP A 149 10.92 6.60 -4.49
N ALA A 150 10.83 7.68 -3.70
CA ALA A 150 10.59 7.57 -2.27
C ALA A 150 9.20 7.01 -1.96
N ALA A 151 8.17 7.43 -2.70
CA ALA A 151 6.80 6.92 -2.54
C ALA A 151 6.70 5.43 -2.85
N THR A 152 7.30 4.97 -3.95
CA THR A 152 7.32 3.54 -4.34
C THR A 152 8.06 2.70 -3.31
N ARG A 153 9.22 3.17 -2.82
CA ARG A 153 9.92 2.47 -1.73
C ARG A 153 9.07 2.36 -0.48
N ALA A 154 8.41 3.43 -0.08
CA ALA A 154 7.54 3.42 1.09
C ALA A 154 6.33 2.50 0.92
N ALA A 155 5.72 2.47 -0.26
CA ALA A 155 4.64 1.55 -0.58
C ALA A 155 5.09 0.09 -0.42
N VAL A 156 6.23 -0.28 -1.03
CA VAL A 156 6.79 -1.63 -0.92
C VAL A 156 7.19 -1.97 0.51
N TYR A 157 7.79 -1.02 1.23
CA TYR A 157 8.18 -1.19 2.63
C TYR A 157 6.99 -1.53 3.50
N TRP A 158 5.94 -0.70 3.47
CA TRP A 158 4.78 -0.89 4.33
C TRP A 158 3.92 -2.09 3.92
N LEU A 159 3.78 -2.36 2.63
CA LEU A 159 3.18 -3.60 2.14
C LEU A 159 3.89 -4.82 2.75
N ALA A 160 5.24 -4.79 2.79
CA ALA A 160 6.03 -5.87 3.37
C ALA A 160 5.94 -6.00 4.89
N ARG A 161 5.66 -4.90 5.57
CA ARG A 161 5.61 -4.84 7.03
C ARG A 161 4.24 -5.16 7.59
N SER A 162 3.18 -4.67 6.93
CA SER A 162 1.79 -4.85 7.37
C SER A 162 1.16 -6.11 6.80
N ALA A 163 1.63 -6.59 5.64
CA ALA A 163 0.92 -7.56 4.82
C ALA A 163 -0.49 -7.08 4.41
N GLU A 164 -0.67 -5.77 4.26
CA GLU A 164 -1.93 -5.14 3.85
C GLU A 164 -1.78 -4.33 2.55
N PRO A 165 -2.82 -4.24 1.69
CA PRO A 165 -2.70 -3.59 0.39
C PRO A 165 -2.44 -2.09 0.51
N VAL A 166 -1.66 -1.52 -0.42
CA VAL A 166 -1.34 -0.08 -0.41
C VAL A 166 -2.15 0.64 -1.45
N ILE A 167 -2.81 1.74 -1.10
CA ILE A 167 -3.41 2.65 -2.10
C ILE A 167 -2.32 3.57 -2.62
N ALA A 168 -2.16 3.65 -3.93
CA ALA A 168 -1.34 4.68 -4.57
C ALA A 168 -2.28 5.71 -5.21
N LEU A 169 -2.11 6.99 -4.91
CA LEU A 169 -2.89 8.04 -5.56
C LEU A 169 -2.12 8.56 -6.77
N SER A 170 -2.49 8.03 -7.93
CA SER A 170 -1.77 8.13 -9.20
C SER A 170 -2.49 9.06 -10.19
N LEU A 171 -1.95 9.26 -11.39
CA LEU A 171 -2.51 10.19 -12.39
C LEU A 171 -2.72 11.60 -11.83
N ALA A 172 -1.67 12.15 -11.20
CA ALA A 172 -1.75 13.39 -10.44
C ALA A 172 -2.92 13.39 -9.42
N GLY A 173 -3.13 12.23 -8.80
CA GLY A 173 -4.17 11.82 -7.85
C GLY A 173 -5.61 11.93 -8.33
N GLN A 174 -5.83 11.70 -9.62
CA GLN A 174 -7.15 11.42 -10.20
C GLN A 174 -7.49 9.92 -10.20
N HIS A 175 -6.54 9.06 -9.82
CA HIS A 175 -6.72 7.62 -9.82
C HIS A 175 -6.16 7.00 -8.54
N ALA A 176 -6.74 5.87 -8.12
CA ALA A 176 -6.41 5.22 -6.86
C ALA A 176 -6.27 3.70 -7.03
N PRO A 177 -5.29 3.19 -7.79
CA PRO A 177 -5.00 1.76 -7.85
C PRO A 177 -4.47 1.23 -6.51
N ILE A 178 -4.51 -0.10 -6.37
CA ILE A 178 -3.96 -0.80 -5.22
C ILE A 178 -2.70 -1.54 -5.61
N ILE A 179 -1.64 -1.36 -4.82
CA ILE A 179 -0.44 -2.16 -4.87
C ILE A 179 -0.66 -3.34 -3.93
N THR A 180 -0.75 -4.54 -4.50
CA THR A 180 -0.88 -5.79 -3.75
C THR A 180 0.44 -6.55 -3.70
N GLY A 181 1.47 -6.10 -4.41
CA GLY A 181 2.72 -6.85 -4.54
C GLY A 181 3.83 -6.06 -5.20
N TYR A 182 5.01 -6.65 -5.29
CA TYR A 182 6.18 -6.08 -5.93
C TYR A 182 7.16 -7.16 -6.41
N ALA A 183 7.97 -6.80 -7.39
CA ALA A 183 9.15 -7.54 -7.80
C ALA A 183 10.40 -6.76 -7.38
N GLY A 184 11.39 -7.45 -6.81
CA GLY A 184 12.65 -6.85 -6.38
C GLY A 184 12.98 -7.13 -4.91
N MET A 185 13.82 -6.28 -4.33
CA MET A 185 14.29 -6.42 -2.95
C MET A 185 14.13 -5.11 -2.18
N ILE A 186 13.88 -5.22 -0.88
CA ILE A 186 13.84 -4.09 0.06
C ILE A 186 14.58 -4.44 1.35
N GLY A 187 15.20 -3.44 1.96
CA GLY A 187 15.86 -3.58 3.26
C GLY A 187 14.87 -3.55 4.44
N PRO A 188 15.34 -3.94 5.64
CA PRO A 188 14.50 -4.06 6.84
C PRO A 188 14.00 -2.71 7.37
N ARG A 189 14.62 -1.59 6.99
CA ARG A 189 14.19 -0.23 7.32
C ARG A 189 13.88 0.56 6.06
N LEU A 190 13.00 1.55 6.15
CA LEU A 190 12.61 2.37 5.01
C LEU A 190 13.78 3.09 4.33
N ALA A 191 14.81 3.46 5.11
CA ALA A 191 16.00 4.15 4.62
C ALA A 191 17.05 3.20 4.00
N ASP A 192 16.88 1.89 4.14
CA ASP A 192 17.82 0.92 3.60
C ASP A 192 17.71 0.85 2.06
N PRO A 193 18.75 0.35 1.37
CA PRO A 193 18.71 0.17 -0.08
C PRO A 193 17.53 -0.69 -0.54
N ALA A 194 17.02 -0.42 -1.74
CA ALA A 194 16.00 -1.22 -2.40
C ALA A 194 16.31 -1.34 -3.89
N SER A 195 15.93 -2.46 -4.50
CA SER A 195 16.05 -2.71 -5.94
C SER A 195 14.71 -3.22 -6.47
N ILE A 196 13.72 -2.33 -6.53
CA ILE A 196 12.35 -2.62 -6.98
C ILE A 196 12.33 -2.56 -8.50
N THR A 197 11.88 -3.65 -9.14
CA THR A 197 11.84 -3.80 -10.60
C THR A 197 10.42 -3.85 -11.16
N GLY A 198 9.40 -3.97 -10.30
CA GLY A 198 8.01 -3.91 -10.69
C GLY A 198 7.05 -3.89 -9.51
N LEU A 199 5.79 -3.59 -9.79
CA LEU A 199 4.70 -3.59 -8.82
C LEU A 199 3.57 -4.49 -9.31
N VAL A 200 2.89 -5.17 -8.40
CA VAL A 200 1.67 -5.89 -8.71
C VAL A 200 0.48 -5.01 -8.35
N ILE A 201 -0.32 -4.68 -9.37
CA ILE A 201 -1.38 -3.68 -9.28
C ILE A 201 -2.75 -4.32 -9.50
N GLU A 202 -3.65 -4.08 -8.57
CA GLU A 202 -5.08 -4.17 -8.80
C GLU A 202 -5.63 -2.78 -9.16
N ASP A 203 -6.41 -2.70 -10.22
CA ASP A 203 -6.90 -1.43 -10.73
C ASP A 203 -8.43 -1.50 -10.89
N PRO A 204 -9.20 -0.77 -10.06
CA PRO A 204 -10.67 -0.77 -10.13
C PRO A 204 -11.25 -0.33 -11.48
N GLN A 205 -10.50 0.45 -12.28
CA GLN A 205 -10.94 0.97 -13.56
C GLN A 205 -10.43 0.11 -14.73
N ARG A 206 -9.16 -0.32 -14.71
CA ARG A 206 -8.59 -1.17 -15.78
C ARG A 206 -8.97 -2.66 -15.65
N GLY A 207 -9.31 -3.09 -14.45
CA GLY A 207 -9.89 -4.41 -14.21
C GLY A 207 -11.33 -4.51 -14.68
N ASP A 208 -12.03 -3.40 -14.92
CA ASP A 208 -13.42 -3.46 -15.37
C ASP A 208 -13.53 -3.84 -16.86
N LEU A 209 -14.09 -5.02 -17.09
CA LEU A 209 -14.27 -5.60 -18.43
C LEU A 209 -15.68 -5.41 -18.98
N ASP A 210 -16.58 -4.73 -18.27
CA ASP A 210 -17.93 -4.45 -18.77
C ASP A 210 -17.87 -3.52 -20.00
N PRO A 211 -18.37 -3.94 -21.17
CA PRO A 211 -18.41 -3.09 -22.36
C PRO A 211 -19.21 -1.79 -22.16
N ALA A 212 -20.22 -1.78 -21.28
CA ALA A 212 -21.00 -0.59 -20.97
C ALA A 212 -20.14 0.49 -20.30
N THR A 213 -19.12 0.11 -19.54
CA THR A 213 -18.25 1.04 -18.84
C THR A 213 -17.03 1.46 -19.67
N ALA A 214 -16.74 0.76 -20.78
CA ALA A 214 -15.62 1.04 -21.69
C ALA A 214 -15.59 2.48 -22.21
N ARG A 215 -16.76 3.08 -22.43
CA ARG A 215 -16.92 4.46 -22.90
C ARG A 215 -16.37 5.52 -21.93
N HIS A 216 -16.23 5.21 -20.64
CA HIS A 216 -15.79 6.18 -19.64
C HIS A 216 -14.27 6.45 -19.69
N ARG A 217 -13.47 5.49 -20.19
CA ARG A 217 -12.01 5.62 -20.43
C ARG A 217 -11.56 4.75 -21.61
N PRO A 218 -11.90 5.13 -22.86
CA PRO A 218 -11.54 4.36 -24.04
C PRO A 218 -10.04 4.44 -24.38
N ASP A 219 -9.32 5.38 -23.77
CA ASP A 219 -7.90 5.65 -23.99
C ASP A 219 -6.97 4.59 -23.41
N LYS A 220 -7.47 3.66 -22.58
CA LYS A 220 -6.63 2.85 -21.70
C LYS A 220 -6.96 1.37 -21.75
N SER A 221 -5.91 0.56 -21.70
CA SER A 221 -6.04 -0.89 -21.82
C SER A 221 -6.65 -1.49 -20.56
N ARG A 222 -7.65 -2.34 -20.77
CA ARG A 222 -8.33 -3.12 -19.74
C ARG A 222 -7.89 -4.58 -19.82
N SER A 223 -7.79 -5.25 -18.69
CA SER A 223 -7.38 -6.66 -18.62
C SER A 223 -7.85 -7.30 -17.32
N ALA A 224 -8.27 -8.57 -17.40
CA ALA A 224 -8.60 -9.39 -16.23
C ALA A 224 -7.44 -9.51 -15.23
N GLU A 225 -6.19 -9.34 -15.69
CA GLU A 225 -5.01 -9.37 -14.81
C GLU A 225 -5.09 -8.29 -13.71
N PHE A 226 -5.67 -7.13 -14.00
CA PHE A 226 -5.87 -6.07 -13.01
C PHE A 226 -6.94 -6.39 -11.96
N GLN A 227 -7.75 -7.43 -12.16
CA GLN A 227 -8.72 -7.90 -11.16
C GLN A 227 -8.09 -8.80 -10.09
N THR A 228 -6.88 -9.30 -10.35
CA THR A 228 -6.22 -10.21 -9.40
C THR A 228 -4.87 -9.66 -8.94
N GLY A 229 -4.31 -8.71 -9.69
CA GLY A 229 -2.97 -8.18 -9.49
C GLY A 229 -2.11 -8.40 -10.74
N LYS A 230 -1.92 -7.35 -11.53
CA LYS A 230 -1.05 -7.37 -12.71
C LYS A 230 0.34 -6.89 -12.34
N LEU A 231 1.37 -7.68 -12.62
CA LEU A 231 2.75 -7.21 -12.54
C LEU A 231 3.04 -6.22 -13.68
N ILE A 232 3.38 -4.99 -13.32
CA ILE A 232 3.89 -3.96 -14.23
C ILE A 232 5.37 -3.70 -13.92
N GLY A 233 6.16 -3.44 -14.95
CA GLY A 233 7.57 -3.07 -14.77
C GLY A 233 7.73 -1.68 -14.16
N ILE A 234 8.83 -1.44 -13.46
CA ILE A 234 9.10 -0.15 -12.80
C ILE A 234 9.16 1.02 -13.80
N ASP A 235 9.61 0.76 -15.03
CA ASP A 235 9.63 1.76 -16.09
C ASP A 235 8.20 2.16 -16.50
N GLU A 236 7.28 1.20 -16.62
CA GLU A 236 5.87 1.50 -16.87
C GLU A 236 5.29 2.32 -15.72
N TRP A 237 5.52 1.88 -14.47
CA TRP A 237 5.06 2.56 -13.26
C TRP A 237 5.48 4.05 -13.19
N TYR A 238 6.61 4.40 -13.80
CA TYR A 238 7.15 5.75 -13.82
C TYR A 238 6.98 6.52 -15.13
N ALA A 239 6.52 5.88 -16.20
CA ALA A 239 6.38 6.51 -17.51
C ALA A 239 4.94 6.61 -17.98
N ASP A 240 4.05 5.71 -17.57
CA ASP A 240 2.63 5.79 -17.89
C ASP A 240 1.94 6.80 -16.95
N ASP A 241 1.14 7.69 -17.54
CA ASP A 241 0.40 8.74 -16.84
C ASP A 241 -0.57 8.18 -15.78
N TRP A 242 -1.02 6.94 -15.90
CA TRP A 242 -1.93 6.31 -14.92
C TRP A 242 -1.29 5.95 -13.59
N TRP A 243 0.03 5.92 -13.55
CA TRP A 243 0.81 5.44 -12.43
C TRP A 243 1.50 6.60 -11.72
N PHE A 244 2.70 6.40 -11.19
CA PHE A 244 3.50 7.44 -10.53
C PHE A 244 4.43 8.16 -11.50
N ARG A 245 3.93 8.53 -12.68
CA ARG A 245 4.64 9.40 -13.61
C ARG A 245 4.62 10.85 -13.12
N ASP A 246 3.42 11.40 -13.00
CA ASP A 246 3.20 12.82 -12.72
C ASP A 246 2.88 13.03 -11.24
N ALA A 247 3.52 14.03 -10.64
CA ALA A 247 3.14 14.50 -9.32
C ALA A 247 1.77 15.19 -9.35
N TYR A 248 1.14 15.33 -8.18
CA TYR A 248 -0.19 15.92 -8.07
C TYR A 248 -0.22 17.35 -8.62
N LYS A 249 -1.32 17.73 -9.26
CA LYS A 249 -1.53 19.09 -9.77
C LYS A 249 -2.55 19.80 -8.90
N GLY A 250 -2.23 21.01 -8.43
CA GLY A 250 -3.16 21.82 -7.65
C GLY A 250 -4.45 22.21 -8.39
N SER A 251 -4.52 21.94 -9.69
CA SER A 251 -5.74 22.11 -10.47
C SER A 251 -5.94 20.94 -11.41
N ILE A 252 -7.17 20.44 -11.47
CA ILE A 252 -7.57 19.25 -12.21
C ILE A 252 -8.70 19.61 -13.16
N ILE A 253 -8.67 19.08 -14.38
CA ILE A 253 -9.82 19.14 -15.28
C ILE A 253 -10.72 17.95 -14.98
N PHE A 254 -11.94 18.21 -14.50
CA PHE A 254 -12.88 17.13 -14.22
C PHE A 254 -13.61 16.71 -15.48
N ASN A 255 -13.68 15.40 -15.74
CA ASN A 255 -14.40 14.87 -16.89
C ASN A 255 -15.92 15.09 -16.81
N SER A 256 -16.46 15.30 -15.60
CA SER A 256 -17.90 15.50 -15.39
C SER A 256 -18.41 16.84 -15.95
N ASP A 257 -17.58 17.87 -16.01
CA ASP A 257 -17.96 19.20 -16.52
C ASP A 257 -16.93 19.86 -17.46
N ALA A 258 -15.81 19.17 -17.74
CA ALA A 258 -14.71 19.61 -18.58
C ALA A 258 -14.08 20.96 -18.17
N LYS A 259 -14.24 21.37 -16.90
CA LYS A 259 -13.67 22.62 -16.37
C LYS A 259 -12.43 22.34 -15.55
N LEU A 260 -11.55 23.34 -15.47
CA LEU A 260 -10.43 23.35 -14.52
C LEU A 260 -10.98 23.72 -13.14
N HIS A 261 -10.76 22.85 -12.17
CA HIS A 261 -11.09 23.09 -10.77
C HIS A 261 -9.82 23.16 -9.97
N ASP A 262 -9.76 24.18 -9.10
CA ASP A 262 -8.72 24.31 -8.10
C ASP A 262 -9.03 23.34 -6.94
N VAL A 263 -8.22 22.29 -6.85
CA VAL A 263 -8.34 21.22 -5.86
C VAL A 263 -7.35 21.41 -4.70
N ASP A 264 -6.42 22.35 -4.82
CA ASP A 264 -5.43 22.70 -3.80
C ASP A 264 -5.97 23.72 -2.78
N ARG A 265 -7.24 23.52 -2.36
CA ARG A 265 -7.81 24.32 -1.28
C ARG A 265 -7.33 23.78 0.06
N SER A 266 -6.50 24.57 0.74
CA SER A 266 -6.30 24.43 2.19
C SER A 266 -7.41 25.21 2.89
N ASP A 267 -8.26 24.52 3.63
CA ASP A 267 -9.20 25.11 4.59
C ASP A 267 -8.52 25.50 5.92
N GLY A 268 -7.18 25.48 5.95
CA GLY A 268 -6.37 25.83 7.12
C GLY A 268 -6.11 24.66 8.07
N VAL A 269 -6.57 23.44 7.76
CA VAL A 269 -6.25 22.23 8.55
C VAL A 269 -4.92 21.61 8.13
N TYR A 270 -4.46 21.85 6.88
CA TYR A 270 -3.15 21.42 6.41
C TYR A 270 -2.13 22.57 6.36
N PRO A 271 -0.87 22.35 6.81
CA PRO A 271 0.19 23.37 6.75
C PRO A 271 0.59 23.81 5.34
N LYS A 272 0.13 23.10 4.31
CA LYS A 272 0.44 23.28 2.89
C LYS A 272 -0.79 22.94 2.03
N PRO A 273 -0.84 23.33 0.73
CA PRO A 273 -1.88 22.87 -0.18
C PRO A 273 -2.02 21.35 -0.11
N HIS A 274 -3.25 20.90 -0.26
CA HIS A 274 -3.67 19.54 0.10
C HIS A 274 -2.79 18.47 -0.56
N TRP A 275 -2.27 18.74 -1.77
CA TRP A 275 -1.41 17.83 -2.49
C TRP A 275 0.04 18.31 -2.68
N ASP A 276 0.28 19.63 -2.66
CA ASP A 276 1.61 20.30 -2.70
C ASP A 276 2.56 19.79 -3.81
N GLY A 277 2.03 19.24 -4.91
CA GLY A 277 2.87 18.65 -5.95
C GLY A 277 3.62 17.39 -5.52
N MET A 278 3.08 16.63 -4.57
CA MET A 278 3.72 15.45 -3.99
C MET A 278 3.08 14.15 -4.47
N PHE A 279 3.80 13.04 -4.31
CA PHE A 279 3.30 11.68 -4.53
C PHE A 279 2.68 11.15 -3.24
N VAL A 280 1.48 10.57 -3.32
CA VAL A 280 0.72 10.17 -2.14
C VAL A 280 0.41 8.67 -2.18
N ILE A 281 0.65 8.01 -1.06
CA ILE A 281 0.25 6.62 -0.81
C ILE A 281 -0.54 6.56 0.50
N LEU A 282 -1.36 5.54 0.65
CA LEU A 282 -1.98 5.16 1.91
C LEU A 282 -1.59 3.74 2.27
N VAL A 283 -1.15 3.56 3.50
CA VAL A 283 -0.54 2.33 4.00
C VAL A 283 -0.99 2.08 5.43
N ASP A 284 -1.15 0.82 5.82
CA ASP A 284 -1.17 0.48 7.25
C ASP A 284 0.28 0.52 7.78
N ASP A 285 0.59 1.51 8.61
CA ASP A 285 1.91 1.66 9.23
C ASP A 285 1.97 1.07 10.66
N GLY A 286 0.84 0.57 11.14
CA GLY A 286 0.66 0.04 12.49
C GLY A 286 0.65 1.08 13.62
N ASP A 287 0.69 2.39 13.33
CA ASP A 287 0.61 3.44 14.34
C ASP A 287 -0.79 3.51 14.95
N THR A 288 -0.84 3.28 16.27
CA THR A 288 -2.08 3.33 17.07
C THR A 288 -2.27 4.68 17.77
N THR A 289 -1.28 5.56 17.68
CA THR A 289 -1.20 6.81 18.46
C THR A 289 -1.49 8.05 17.62
N THR A 290 -1.41 7.94 16.29
CA THR A 290 -1.73 9.01 15.35
C THR A 290 -3.13 8.79 14.73
N PRO A 291 -4.01 9.80 14.73
CA PRO A 291 -5.30 9.73 14.03
C PRO A 291 -5.17 9.54 12.51
N ALA A 292 -6.09 8.79 11.90
CA ALA A 292 -6.09 8.49 10.46
C ALA A 292 -6.30 9.72 9.55
N ASP A 293 -6.93 10.79 10.05
CA ASP A 293 -7.17 12.03 9.30
C ASP A 293 -5.93 12.95 9.19
N ARG A 294 -4.79 12.49 9.69
CA ARG A 294 -3.49 13.17 9.66
C ARG A 294 -2.48 12.41 8.82
N GLU A 295 -1.51 13.15 8.30
CA GLU A 295 -0.38 12.57 7.58
C GLU A 295 0.42 11.65 8.50
N GLY A 296 0.77 10.48 7.97
CA GLY A 296 1.52 9.47 8.69
C GLY A 296 2.90 9.97 9.11
N GLN A 297 3.39 9.42 10.22
CA GLN A 297 4.70 9.78 10.75
C GLN A 297 5.70 8.72 10.33
N VAL A 298 6.68 9.10 9.52
CA VAL A 298 7.76 8.18 9.15
C VAL A 298 8.57 7.87 10.40
N SER A 299 8.30 6.72 11.03
CA SER A 299 9.12 6.24 12.14
C SER A 299 10.32 5.49 11.55
N PRO A 300 11.57 5.96 11.73
CA PRO A 300 12.75 5.37 11.10
C PRO A 300 13.21 4.04 11.74
N ARG A 301 12.31 3.29 12.38
CA ARG A 301 12.68 2.12 13.20
C ARG A 301 12.97 0.89 12.36
#